data_AF-A0A959NGL6-F1
#
_entry.id   AF-A0A959NGL6-F1
#
_cell.length_a   1.000
_cell.length_b   1.000
_cell.length_c   1.000
_cell.angle_alpha   90.00
_cell.angle_beta   90.00
_cell.angle_gamma   90.00
#
_symmetry.space_group_name_H-M   'P 1'
#
loop_
_entity.id
_entity.type
_entity.pdbx_description
1 polymer ?
#
loop_
_entity_poly.entity_id
_entity_poly.type
_entity_poly.pdbx_seq_one_letter_code
_entity_poly.pdbx_strand_id
1 'polypeptide(L)'
;MDTHWYDGNFVIAANGNQYAITVPDSAKAIAFFSTKAAFLNTDTNEWNYNSPIGKAFEDAYDHFEKNYKNLDTTTRRNLAYEMAMATVLNSFNTGITLHKKDSNGNFKPIVVKTVIPNPNKPKKKQYVQDCL
;
A
#
# COMPACT_ATOMS: atom_id res chain seq x y z
N MET A 1 -11.75 -21.61 -21.44
CA MET A 1 -12.66 -21.06 -20.42
C MET A 1 -11.78 -20.21 -19.52
N ASP A 2 -11.99 -18.90 -19.53
CA ASP A 2 -11.31 -18.00 -18.59
C ASP A 2 -12.00 -18.14 -17.24
N THR A 3 -11.30 -18.70 -16.27
CA THR A 3 -11.81 -18.85 -14.92
C THR A 3 -11.53 -17.55 -14.16
N HIS A 4 -12.57 -16.75 -13.93
CA HIS A 4 -12.47 -15.50 -13.16
C HIS A 4 -12.68 -15.81 -11.67
N TRP A 5 -11.59 -15.84 -10.90
CA TRP A 5 -11.64 -16.02 -9.45
C TRP A 5 -11.60 -14.65 -8.76
N TYR A 6 -12.54 -14.40 -7.85
CA TYR A 6 -12.54 -13.24 -6.96
C TYR A 6 -12.28 -13.73 -5.54
N ASP A 7 -11.18 -13.27 -4.96
CA ASP A 7 -10.90 -13.39 -3.52
C ASP A 7 -10.79 -11.98 -2.95
N GLY A 8 -11.62 -11.70 -1.94
CA GLY A 8 -11.82 -10.37 -1.39
C GLY A 8 -11.95 -10.42 0.12
N ASN A 9 -11.18 -9.57 0.81
CA ASN A 9 -11.23 -9.44 2.25
C ASN A 9 -11.70 -8.04 2.64
N PHE A 10 -12.63 -7.96 3.60
CA PHE A 10 -13.17 -6.70 4.12
C PHE A 10 -12.64 -6.45 5.53
N VAL A 11 -12.12 -5.24 5.77
CA VAL A 11 -11.51 -4.86 7.06
C VAL A 11 -12.09 -3.53 7.51
N ILE A 12 -12.56 -3.47 8.76
CA ILE A 12 -12.91 -2.22 9.45
C ILE A 12 -11.74 -1.85 10.36
N ALA A 13 -11.10 -0.72 10.11
CA ALA A 13 -10.04 -0.21 10.97
C ALA A 13 -10.62 0.43 12.23
N ALA A 14 -9.80 0.55 13.28
CA ALA A 14 -10.20 1.14 14.57
C ALA A 14 -10.70 2.60 14.46
N ASN A 15 -10.33 3.30 13.39
CA ASN A 15 -10.80 4.66 13.10
C ASN A 15 -12.14 4.71 12.34
N GLY A 16 -12.78 3.56 12.09
CA GLY A 16 -14.05 3.45 11.35
C GLY A 16 -13.90 3.39 9.84
N ASN A 17 -12.69 3.59 9.27
CA ASN A 17 -12.46 3.42 7.84
C ASN A 17 -12.66 1.96 7.44
N GLN A 18 -13.28 1.76 6.29
CA GLN A 18 -13.54 0.44 5.73
C GLN A 18 -12.70 0.24 4.49
N TYR A 19 -12.03 -0.90 4.43
CA TYR A 19 -11.16 -1.28 3.32
C TYR A 19 -11.59 -2.61 2.73
N ALA A 20 -11.35 -2.76 1.44
CA ALA A 20 -11.41 -4.03 0.76
C ALA A 20 -10.05 -4.33 0.12
N ILE A 21 -9.61 -5.57 0.20
CA ILE A 21 -8.44 -6.06 -0.53
C ILE A 21 -8.95 -6.92 -1.67
N THR A 22 -8.55 -6.63 -2.90
CA THR A 22 -8.87 -7.47 -4.07
C THR A 22 -7.60 -8.08 -4.64
N VAL A 23 -7.70 -9.31 -5.13
CA VAL A 23 -6.62 -10.03 -5.81
C VAL A 23 -6.93 -10.16 -7.31
N PRO A 24 -6.70 -9.12 -8.12
CA PRO A 24 -6.95 -9.18 -9.57
C PRO A 24 -6.04 -10.15 -10.32
N ASP A 25 -4.85 -10.45 -9.78
CA ASP A 25 -3.90 -11.38 -10.38
C ASP A 25 -3.44 -12.39 -9.32
N SER A 26 -4.10 -13.54 -9.30
CA SER A 26 -3.86 -14.58 -8.30
C SER A 26 -2.47 -15.19 -8.40
N ALA A 27 -1.91 -15.30 -9.61
CA ALA A 27 -0.57 -15.83 -9.81
C ALA A 27 0.49 -14.92 -9.19
N LYS A 28 0.37 -13.60 -9.40
CA LYS A 28 1.24 -12.61 -8.75
C LYS A 28 1.06 -12.57 -7.23
N ALA A 29 -0.18 -12.67 -6.74
CA ALA A 29 -0.43 -12.68 -5.31
C ALA A 29 0.16 -13.90 -4.61
N ILE A 30 0.00 -15.10 -5.20
CA ILE A 30 0.64 -16.33 -4.69
C ILE A 30 2.17 -16.16 -4.68
N ALA A 31 2.75 -15.67 -5.78
CA ALA A 31 4.18 -15.41 -5.85
C ALA A 31 4.63 -14.43 -4.75
N PHE A 32 3.90 -13.34 -4.55
CA PHE A 32 4.16 -12.38 -3.49
C PHE A 32 4.06 -13.02 -2.09
N PHE A 33 3.00 -13.76 -1.78
CA PHE A 33 2.85 -14.40 -0.47
C PHE A 33 3.96 -15.42 -0.18
N SER A 34 4.54 -16.04 -1.20
CA SER A 34 5.70 -16.94 -1.01
C SER A 34 6.96 -16.20 -0.52
N THR A 35 7.03 -14.87 -0.69
CA THR A 35 8.16 -14.04 -0.22
C THR A 35 8.03 -13.59 1.24
N LYS A 36 6.92 -13.95 1.93
CA LYS A 36 6.59 -13.46 3.28
C LYS A 36 7.73 -13.61 4.29
N ALA A 37 8.44 -14.75 4.27
CA ALA A 37 9.56 -15.01 5.17
C ALA A 37 10.77 -14.08 4.94
N ALA A 38 10.95 -13.56 3.72
CA ALA A 38 12.03 -12.62 3.40
C ALA A 38 11.64 -11.17 3.72
N PHE A 39 10.34 -10.86 3.68
CA PHE A 39 9.81 -9.50 3.75
C PHE A 39 9.21 -9.13 5.10
N LEU A 40 8.87 -10.11 5.93
CA LEU A 40 8.39 -9.88 7.29
C LEU A 40 9.41 -10.32 8.33
N ASN A 41 9.39 -9.65 9.47
CA ASN A 41 10.01 -10.16 10.67
C ASN A 41 9.22 -11.40 11.15
N THR A 42 9.91 -12.52 11.39
CA THR A 42 9.28 -13.79 11.76
C THR A 42 8.60 -13.76 13.12
N ASP A 43 9.06 -12.89 14.01
CA ASP A 43 8.61 -12.84 15.40
C ASP A 43 7.42 -11.88 15.55
N THR A 44 7.43 -10.76 14.81
CA THR A 44 6.40 -9.71 14.93
C THR A 44 5.39 -9.70 13.79
N ASN A 45 5.66 -10.40 12.68
CA ASN A 45 4.91 -10.30 11.42
C ASN A 45 4.84 -8.88 10.82
N GLU A 46 5.69 -7.96 11.28
CA GLU A 46 5.82 -6.62 10.72
C GLU A 46 6.73 -6.63 9.50
N TRP A 47 6.70 -5.55 8.70
CA TRP A 47 7.67 -5.38 7.64
C TRP A 47 9.10 -5.47 8.17
N ASN A 48 9.92 -6.30 7.54
CA ASN A 48 11.35 -6.30 7.79
C ASN A 48 11.94 -5.05 7.13
N TYR A 49 12.22 -4.00 7.91
CA TYR A 49 12.80 -2.74 7.42
C TYR A 49 14.21 -2.88 6.81
N ASN A 50 14.88 -4.03 6.96
CA ASN A 50 16.11 -4.32 6.23
C ASN A 50 15.85 -4.83 4.80
N SER A 51 14.66 -5.36 4.53
CA SER A 51 14.24 -5.86 3.22
C SER A 51 13.95 -4.73 2.23
N PRO A 52 14.00 -4.98 0.91
CA PRO A 52 13.66 -3.97 -0.10
C PRO A 52 12.25 -3.39 0.06
N ILE A 53 11.26 -4.23 0.41
CA ILE A 53 9.88 -3.78 0.59
C ILE A 53 9.67 -3.01 1.89
N GLY A 54 10.33 -3.41 2.98
CA GLY A 54 10.28 -2.67 4.24
C GLY A 54 10.87 -1.27 4.11
N LYS A 55 12.02 -1.14 3.43
CA LYS A 55 12.61 0.18 3.11
C LYS A 55 11.69 1.02 2.24
N ALA A 56 11.09 0.41 1.22
CA ALA A 56 10.15 1.12 0.35
C ALA A 56 8.89 1.58 1.09
N PHE A 57 8.42 0.78 2.05
CA PHE A 57 7.31 1.13 2.92
C PHE A 57 7.67 2.32 3.82
N GLU A 58 8.81 2.26 4.50
CA GLU A 58 9.31 3.34 5.37
C GLU A 58 9.49 4.65 4.60
N ASP A 59 10.17 4.60 3.44
CA ASP A 59 10.36 5.76 2.57
C ASP A 59 9.03 6.41 2.14
N ALA A 60 8.03 5.58 1.80
CA ALA A 60 6.71 6.07 1.39
C ALA A 60 5.94 6.64 2.59
N TYR A 61 5.97 5.95 3.73
CA TYR A 61 5.32 6.38 4.95
C TYR A 61 5.84 7.75 5.41
N ASP A 62 7.15 7.92 5.50
CA ASP A 62 7.78 9.19 5.89
C ASP A 62 7.44 10.34 4.94
N HIS A 63 7.40 10.03 3.63
CA HIS A 63 6.99 11.01 2.61
C HIS A 63 5.56 11.50 2.85
N PHE A 64 4.62 10.57 3.02
CA PHE A 64 3.22 10.92 3.22
C PHE A 64 2.97 11.56 4.58
N GLU A 65 3.60 11.08 5.66
CA GLU A 65 3.47 11.68 6.98
C GLU A 65 3.95 13.15 6.95
N LYS A 66 5.05 13.44 6.24
CA LYS A 66 5.53 14.81 6.04
C LYS A 66 4.57 15.67 5.23
N ASN A 67 3.96 15.13 4.19
CA ASN A 67 3.00 15.86 3.35
C ASN A 67 1.69 16.16 4.09
N TYR A 68 1.29 15.28 5.01
CA TYR A 68 0.08 15.41 5.82
C TYR A 68 0.31 16.14 7.16
N LYS A 69 1.43 16.86 7.32
CA LYS A 69 1.81 17.55 8.58
C LYS A 69 0.77 18.52 9.16
N ASN A 70 -0.18 18.99 8.35
CA ASN A 70 -1.24 19.92 8.78
C ASN A 70 -2.47 19.21 9.38
N LEU A 71 -2.51 17.87 9.34
CA LEU A 71 -3.56 17.07 9.97
C LEU A 71 -3.18 16.73 11.42
N ASP A 72 -4.16 16.34 12.23
CA ASP A 72 -3.87 15.79 13.56
C ASP A 72 -3.03 14.51 13.45
N THR A 73 -2.28 14.20 14.51
CA THR A 73 -1.32 13.09 14.53
C THR A 73 -1.94 11.75 14.14
N THR A 74 -3.15 11.47 14.58
CA THR A 74 -3.80 10.17 14.33
C THR A 74 -4.24 10.06 12.88
N THR A 75 -4.95 11.06 12.37
CA THR A 75 -5.36 11.10 10.95
C THR A 75 -4.16 11.08 10.02
N ARG A 76 -3.13 11.86 10.35
CA ARG A 76 -1.88 11.94 9.60
C ARG A 76 -1.21 10.58 9.43
N ARG A 77 -1.02 9.85 10.54
CA ARG A 77 -0.37 8.55 10.56
C ARG A 77 -1.19 7.49 9.84
N ASN A 78 -2.51 7.49 10.04
CA ASN A 78 -3.41 6.55 9.36
C ASN A 78 -3.35 6.74 7.83
N LEU A 79 -3.47 7.98 7.34
CA LEU A 79 -3.38 8.26 5.92
C LEU A 79 -2.00 7.94 5.35
N ALA A 80 -0.92 8.25 6.07
CA ALA A 80 0.43 7.89 5.64
C ALA A 80 0.61 6.38 5.51
N TYR A 81 0.08 5.60 6.46
CA TYR A 81 0.10 4.14 6.43
C TYR A 81 -0.68 3.57 5.23
N GLU A 82 -1.90 4.05 5.01
CA GLU A 82 -2.75 3.65 3.86
C GLU A 82 -2.01 3.85 2.53
N MET A 83 -1.39 5.02 2.37
CA MET A 83 -0.69 5.40 1.15
C MET A 83 0.62 4.64 0.97
N ALA A 84 1.37 4.41 2.05
CA ALA A 84 2.57 3.58 2.03
C ALA A 84 2.25 2.12 1.64
N MET A 85 1.17 1.57 2.19
CA MET A 85 0.71 0.22 1.84
C MET A 85 0.34 0.11 0.36
N ALA A 86 -0.49 1.03 -0.14
CA ALA A 86 -0.84 1.07 -1.57
C ALA A 86 0.40 1.21 -2.47
N THR A 87 1.39 2.00 -2.03
CA THR A 87 2.66 2.20 -2.75
C THR A 87 3.43 0.90 -2.92
N VAL A 88 3.62 0.13 -1.84
CA VAL A 88 4.42 -1.11 -1.91
C VAL A 88 3.68 -2.22 -2.65
N LEU A 89 2.36 -2.34 -2.48
CA LEU A 89 1.57 -3.32 -3.23
C LEU A 89 1.67 -3.07 -4.74
N ASN A 90 1.62 -1.80 -5.16
CA ASN A 90 1.80 -1.44 -6.56
C ASN A 90 3.25 -1.62 -7.04
N SER A 91 4.23 -1.08 -6.31
CA SER A 91 5.64 -1.05 -6.72
C SER A 91 6.28 -2.44 -6.82
N PHE A 92 5.81 -3.39 -6.02
CA PHE A 92 6.26 -4.78 -6.05
C PHE A 92 5.39 -5.67 -6.94
N ASN A 93 4.44 -5.09 -7.69
CA ASN A 93 3.56 -5.80 -8.63
C ASN A 93 2.92 -7.04 -7.98
N THR A 94 2.38 -6.86 -6.76
CA THR A 94 1.95 -7.98 -5.92
C THR A 94 0.69 -8.68 -6.42
N GLY A 95 -0.01 -8.12 -7.42
CA GLY A 95 -1.31 -8.62 -7.85
C GLY A 95 -2.43 -8.36 -6.82
N ILE A 96 -2.18 -7.51 -5.83
CA ILE A 96 -3.12 -7.14 -4.77
C ILE A 96 -3.40 -5.63 -4.87
N THR A 97 -4.65 -5.23 -4.68
CA THR A 97 -5.07 -3.82 -4.65
C THR A 97 -5.82 -3.50 -3.36
N LEU A 98 -5.42 -2.41 -2.71
CA LEU A 98 -6.10 -1.86 -1.55
C LEU A 98 -7.19 -0.89 -2.01
N HIS A 99 -8.41 -1.08 -1.53
CA HIS A 99 -9.55 -0.20 -1.77
C HIS A 99 -10.01 0.42 -0.46
N LYS A 100 -10.47 1.67 -0.53
CA LYS A 100 -11.08 2.40 0.58
C LYS A 100 -12.52 2.77 0.23
N LYS A 101 -13.41 2.65 1.20
CA LYS A 101 -14.80 3.10 1.07
C LYS A 101 -14.87 4.63 1.09
N ASP A 102 -15.51 5.22 0.10
CA ASP A 102 -15.79 6.66 0.05
C ASP A 102 -17.06 7.01 0.84
N SER A 103 -17.38 8.31 0.93
CA SER A 103 -18.56 8.82 1.64
C SER A 103 -19.89 8.37 1.03
N ASN A 104 -19.89 7.96 -0.25
CA ASN A 104 -21.06 7.41 -0.93
C ASN A 104 -21.20 5.89 -0.72
N GLY A 105 -20.26 5.29 0.01
CA GLY A 105 -20.22 3.88 0.31
C GLY A 105 -19.59 3.00 -0.76
N ASN A 106 -18.98 3.60 -1.80
CA ASN A 106 -18.32 2.87 -2.87
C ASN A 106 -16.86 2.58 -2.50
N PHE A 107 -16.40 1.38 -2.79
CA PHE A 107 -14.99 1.03 -2.65
C PHE A 107 -14.22 1.48 -3.89
N LYS A 108 -13.18 2.28 -3.68
CA LYS A 108 -12.31 2.77 -4.74
C LYS A 108 -10.85 2.39 -4.46
N PRO A 109 -10.07 2.06 -5.50
CA PRO A 109 -8.68 1.68 -5.33
C PRO A 109 -7.86 2.89 -4.87
N ILE A 110 -7.00 2.66 -3.90
CA ILE A 110 -5.95 3.61 -3.52
C ILE A 110 -4.79 3.37 -4.50
N VAL A 111 -4.60 4.29 -5.44
CA VAL A 111 -3.53 4.21 -6.45
C VAL A 111 -2.45 5.24 -6.14
N VAL A 112 -1.23 4.75 -5.94
CA VAL A 112 -0.06 5.60 -5.75
C VAL A 112 0.95 5.31 -6.85
N LYS A 113 1.35 6.37 -7.57
CA LYS A 113 2.41 6.33 -8.57
C LYS A 113 3.72 6.80 -7.94
N THR A 114 4.76 6.01 -8.11
CA THR A 114 6.13 6.47 -7.83
C THR A 114 6.67 7.19 -9.04
N VAL A 115 6.97 8.48 -8.89
CA VAL A 115 7.61 9.31 -9.91
C VAL A 115 9.03 9.65 -9.49
N ILE A 116 9.95 9.66 -10.45
CA ILE A 116 11.31 10.14 -10.27
C ILE A 116 11.38 11.55 -10.88
N PRO A 117 11.15 12.63 -10.09
CA PRO A 117 11.09 14.01 -10.58
C PRO A 117 12.41 14.51 -11.18
N ASN A 118 13.53 13.85 -10.89
CA ASN A 118 14.81 14.17 -11.49
C ASN A 118 15.57 12.87 -11.82
N PRO A 119 15.74 12.52 -13.11
CA PRO A 119 16.49 11.32 -13.53
C PRO A 119 17.93 11.30 -13.02
N ASN A 120 18.54 12.48 -12.83
CA ASN A 120 19.90 12.64 -12.32
C ASN A 120 19.98 12.54 -10.78
N LYS A 121 18.83 12.46 -10.09
CA LYS A 121 18.73 12.21 -8.64
C LYS A 121 17.72 11.10 -8.38
N PRO A 122 17.99 9.86 -8.84
CA PRO A 122 17.04 8.75 -8.79
C PRO A 122 16.61 8.37 -7.36
N LYS A 123 17.38 8.80 -6.35
CA LYS A 123 17.06 8.60 -4.92
C LYS A 123 15.94 9.52 -4.40
N LYS A 124 15.57 10.59 -5.11
CA LYS A 124 14.44 11.45 -4.72
C LYS A 124 13.16 10.95 -5.35
N LYS A 125 12.63 9.82 -4.87
CA LYS A 125 11.30 9.35 -5.27
C LYS A 125 10.25 10.34 -4.76
N GLN A 126 9.21 10.57 -5.57
CA GLN A 126 7.99 11.26 -5.18
C GLN A 126 6.84 10.27 -5.31
N TYR A 127 5.91 10.30 -4.37
CA TYR A 127 4.74 9.43 -4.37
C TYR A 127 3.51 10.30 -4.62
N VAL A 128 2.86 10.09 -5.76
CA VAL A 128 1.69 10.87 -6.18
C VAL A 128 0.46 10.00 -6.07
N GLN A 129 -0.51 10.48 -5.31
CA GLN A 129 -1.83 9.90 -5.24
C GLN A 129 -2.57 10.18 -6.55
N ASP A 130 -2.98 9.12 -7.24
CA ASP A 130 -3.61 9.24 -8.56
C ASP A 130 -5.14 9.26 -8.47
N CYS A 131 -5.74 8.61 -7.47
CA CYS A 131 -7.19 8.61 -7.23
C CYS A 131 -7.60 8.26 -5.78
N LEU A 132 -8.79 8.72 -5.38
CA LEU A 132 -9.59 8.30 -4.21
C LEU A 132 -11.08 8.17 -4.56
#